data_AF-A0A6J4VD73-F1
#
_entry.id   AF-A0A6J4VD73-F1
#
_cell.length_a   1.000
_cell.length_b   1.000
_cell.length_c   1.000
_cell.angle_alpha   90.00
_cell.angle_beta   90.00
_cell.angle_gamma   90.00
#
_symmetry.space_group_name_H-M   'P 1'
#
loop_
_entity.id
_entity.type
_entity.pdbx_description
1 polymer ?
#
loop_
_entity_poly.entity_id
_entity_poly.type
_entity_poly.pdbx_seq_one_letter_code
_entity_poly.pdbx_strand_id
1 'polypeptide(L)'
;MNSSQDLVSIPTADGSFTFLSPEFNEAFHSLHGAQQEAQRKFVEPILSKRPYQSLKLLDICYGLGYNTAAALTAIWTSNPNCHVQLWGLELNAAVPDIALKQGFLNIWPADIQQLTTLLATQYHAKTDRLEAKLLIGDARQSIQQVYQSGFRADGVFLDPFSPPHCPQLWTVEFLSWVVRCLQPTGRLATYSCSAAVRTALLAARCQIGSTYPVGRRSPGTVASLLQTDLPPLSPQEQEHLLTRAAVPYRDPSLSDPAELILQRRRAEQQTSDLERTTQWKKRWLNRANVEAL
;
A
#
# COMPACT_ATOMS: atom_id res chain seq x y z
N MET A 1 0.34 5.37 -20.93
CA MET A 1 1.11 6.45 -21.59
C MET A 1 2.58 6.05 -21.53
N ASN A 2 3.23 5.95 -22.67
CA ASN A 2 4.64 5.57 -22.84
C ASN A 2 5.53 6.82 -22.79
N SER A 3 5.47 7.58 -21.70
CA SER A 3 6.46 8.64 -21.51
C SER A 3 7.57 8.10 -20.62
N SER A 4 8.74 7.89 -21.24
CA SER A 4 10.03 7.88 -20.57
C SER A 4 10.22 9.23 -19.86
N GLN A 5 9.50 9.43 -18.76
CA GLN A 5 9.78 10.55 -17.86
C GLN A 5 11.12 10.26 -17.21
N ASP A 6 11.99 11.27 -17.18
CA ASP A 6 13.24 11.22 -16.43
C ASP A 6 12.90 11.07 -14.94
N LEU A 7 12.73 9.83 -14.50
CA LEU A 7 12.57 9.50 -13.09
C LEU A 7 13.87 9.85 -12.39
N VAL A 8 13.82 10.90 -11.57
CA VAL A 8 14.98 11.37 -10.82
C VAL A 8 15.16 10.51 -9.58
N SER A 9 16.33 9.89 -9.47
CA SER A 9 16.71 9.07 -8.33
C SER A 9 17.16 9.92 -7.16
N ILE A 10 16.67 9.57 -5.98
CA ILE A 10 16.94 10.28 -4.74
C ILE A 10 17.38 9.26 -3.68
N PRO A 11 18.52 9.48 -2.99
CA PRO A 11 18.90 8.65 -1.86
C PRO A 11 17.97 8.88 -0.67
N THR A 12 17.67 7.83 0.08
CA THR A 12 16.92 7.88 1.33
C THR A 12 17.86 7.70 2.52
N ALA A 13 17.39 8.01 3.73
CA ALA A 13 18.25 8.01 4.91
C ALA A 13 18.72 6.61 5.37
N ASP A 14 18.12 5.52 4.88
CA ASP A 14 18.58 4.14 5.14
C ASP A 14 19.58 3.62 4.09
N GLY A 15 19.99 4.45 3.14
CA GLY A 15 20.93 4.09 2.07
C GLY A 15 20.29 3.46 0.83
N SER A 16 18.98 3.19 0.84
CA SER A 16 18.23 2.81 -0.36
C SER A 16 17.85 4.03 -1.20
N PHE A 17 17.36 3.80 -2.42
CA PHE A 17 16.97 4.85 -3.35
C PHE A 17 15.46 4.83 -3.62
N THR A 18 14.92 5.98 -4.01
CA THR A 18 13.56 6.12 -4.52
C THR A 18 13.56 7.02 -5.75
N PHE A 19 12.52 6.96 -6.57
CA PHE A 19 12.26 8.01 -7.55
C PHE A 19 11.41 9.12 -6.95
N LEU A 20 11.52 10.32 -7.51
CA LEU A 20 10.48 11.36 -7.44
C LEU A 20 9.58 11.23 -8.67
N SER A 21 8.28 11.10 -8.48
CA SER A 21 7.30 11.20 -9.55
C SER A 21 7.05 12.66 -9.91
N PRO A 22 7.35 13.13 -11.13
CA PRO A 22 7.02 14.48 -11.55
C PRO A 22 5.51 14.72 -11.63
N GLU A 23 4.74 13.69 -12.00
CA GLU A 23 3.29 13.75 -12.13
C GLU A 23 2.60 14.00 -10.78
N PHE A 24 3.00 13.26 -9.74
CA PHE A 24 2.41 13.39 -8.42
C PHE A 24 3.15 14.37 -7.51
N ASN A 25 4.36 14.79 -7.88
CA ASN A 25 5.26 15.55 -7.03
C ASN A 25 5.48 14.87 -5.66
N GLU A 26 5.56 13.54 -5.68
CA GLU A 26 5.77 12.68 -4.51
C GLU A 26 6.88 11.66 -4.80
N ALA A 27 7.64 11.30 -3.77
CA ALA A 27 8.57 10.19 -3.87
C ALA A 27 7.80 8.85 -3.86
N PHE A 28 8.29 7.84 -4.59
CA PHE A 28 7.70 6.50 -4.60
C PHE A 28 7.74 5.84 -3.21
N HIS A 29 8.79 6.13 -2.43
CA HIS A 29 8.92 5.71 -1.04
C HIS A 29 9.39 6.86 -0.15
N SER A 30 9.27 6.67 1.15
CA SER A 30 9.70 7.60 2.20
C SER A 30 11.19 7.93 2.08
N LEU A 31 11.51 9.22 2.13
CA LEU A 31 12.89 9.72 2.21
C LEU A 31 13.61 9.32 3.51
N HIS A 32 12.90 8.82 4.52
CA HIS A 32 13.52 8.28 5.74
C HIS A 32 14.14 6.89 5.50
N GLY A 33 13.74 6.20 4.44
CA GLY A 33 14.23 4.87 4.14
C GLY A 33 13.20 4.04 3.39
N ALA A 34 13.47 3.75 2.11
CA ALA A 34 12.55 3.00 1.27
C ALA A 34 12.62 1.49 1.57
N GLN A 35 13.81 0.96 1.89
CA GLN A 35 13.95 -0.41 2.37
C GLN A 35 13.26 -0.60 3.73
N GLN A 36 13.49 0.33 4.66
CA GLN A 36 12.89 0.31 5.99
C GLN A 36 11.36 0.41 5.90
N GLU A 37 10.83 1.26 5.03
CA GLU A 37 9.39 1.36 4.80
C GLU A 37 8.80 0.03 4.32
N ALA A 38 9.39 -0.59 3.28
CA ALA A 38 8.94 -1.88 2.78
C ALA A 38 8.87 -2.94 3.90
N GLN A 39 9.94 -3.05 4.70
CA GLN A 39 10.00 -4.01 5.80
C GLN A 39 8.95 -3.72 6.88
N ARG A 40 8.90 -2.50 7.39
CA ARG A 40 8.15 -2.19 8.62
C ARG A 40 6.68 -1.84 8.37
N LYS A 41 6.34 -1.22 7.23
CA LYS A 41 4.97 -0.83 6.90
C LYS A 41 4.20 -1.92 6.18
N PHE A 42 4.89 -2.83 5.47
CA PHE A 42 4.25 -3.86 4.65
C PHE A 42 4.58 -5.27 5.13
N VAL A 43 5.86 -5.65 5.19
CA VAL A 43 6.24 -7.05 5.49
C VAL A 43 5.86 -7.45 6.92
N GLU A 44 6.26 -6.68 7.93
CA GLU A 44 6.00 -7.02 9.34
C GLU A 44 4.51 -7.15 9.70
N PRO A 45 3.62 -6.20 9.30
CA PRO A 45 2.19 -6.33 9.59
C PRO A 45 1.54 -7.58 8.99
N ILE A 46 2.05 -8.06 7.85
CA ILE A 46 1.51 -9.22 7.12
C ILE A 46 2.12 -10.54 7.63
N LEU A 47 3.44 -10.60 7.84
CA LEU A 47 4.15 -11.86 8.12
C LEU A 47 4.31 -12.21 9.60
N SER A 48 3.82 -11.38 10.52
CA SER A 48 4.03 -11.53 11.99
C SER A 48 3.45 -12.79 12.65
N LYS A 49 2.62 -13.60 11.97
CA LYS A 49 1.83 -14.66 12.65
C LYS A 49 2.51 -16.03 12.78
N ARG A 50 3.45 -16.41 11.90
CA ARG A 50 4.26 -17.67 11.93
C ARG A 50 4.97 -17.90 10.59
N PRO A 51 5.98 -18.79 10.51
CA PRO A 51 6.45 -19.29 9.22
C PRO A 51 5.31 -19.93 8.44
N TYR A 52 5.15 -19.52 7.18
CA TYR A 52 4.16 -20.06 6.26
C TYR A 52 4.76 -21.23 5.48
N GLN A 53 3.94 -22.25 5.17
CA GLN A 53 4.31 -23.32 4.23
C GLN A 53 4.01 -22.92 2.79
N SER A 54 2.92 -22.17 2.60
CA SER A 54 2.62 -21.48 1.36
C SER A 54 1.95 -20.15 1.67
N LEU A 55 2.14 -19.17 0.79
CA LEU A 55 1.60 -17.82 0.96
C LEU A 55 1.23 -17.21 -0.40
N LYS A 56 0.09 -16.52 -0.45
CA LYS A 56 -0.35 -15.73 -1.60
C LYS A 56 -0.22 -14.24 -1.29
N LEU A 57 0.53 -13.52 -2.12
CA LEU A 57 0.76 -12.08 -1.99
C LEU A 57 0.19 -11.31 -3.18
N LEU A 58 -0.42 -10.16 -2.89
CA LEU A 58 -0.85 -9.18 -3.88
C LEU A 58 -0.13 -7.86 -3.61
N ASP A 59 0.67 -7.39 -4.56
CA ASP A 59 1.45 -6.15 -4.47
C ASP A 59 0.83 -5.09 -5.40
N ILE A 60 0.06 -4.15 -4.85
CA ILE A 60 -0.66 -3.12 -5.61
C ILE A 60 0.20 -1.86 -5.66
N CYS A 61 0.52 -1.42 -6.89
CA CYS A 61 1.52 -0.41 -7.20
C CYS A 61 2.94 -0.94 -6.92
N TYR A 62 3.31 -1.96 -7.69
CA TYR A 62 4.61 -2.64 -7.59
C TYR A 62 5.81 -1.67 -7.58
N GLY A 63 5.75 -0.60 -8.38
CA GLY A 63 6.74 0.46 -8.40
C GLY A 63 8.16 -0.05 -8.59
N LEU A 64 9.00 0.14 -7.57
CA LEU A 64 10.42 -0.25 -7.58
C LEU A 64 10.64 -1.75 -7.31
N GLY A 65 9.59 -2.47 -6.89
CA GLY A 65 9.68 -3.88 -6.46
C GLY A 65 10.16 -4.08 -5.02
N TYR A 66 10.24 -3.02 -4.20
CA TYR A 66 10.79 -3.08 -2.85
C TYR A 66 9.94 -3.93 -1.89
N ASN A 67 8.61 -3.77 -1.92
CA ASN A 67 7.70 -4.56 -1.08
C ASN A 67 7.80 -6.05 -1.41
N THR A 68 7.77 -6.40 -2.70
CA THR A 68 8.00 -7.77 -3.17
C THR A 68 9.37 -8.32 -2.74
N ALA A 69 10.47 -7.58 -2.98
CA ALA A 69 11.82 -8.05 -2.63
C ALA A 69 11.99 -8.26 -1.12
N ALA A 70 11.48 -7.32 -0.31
CA ALA A 70 11.49 -7.41 1.15
C ALA A 70 10.70 -8.62 1.64
N ALA A 71 9.50 -8.85 1.07
CA ALA A 71 8.64 -9.96 1.45
C ALA A 71 9.27 -11.31 1.12
N LEU A 72 9.78 -11.50 -0.10
CA LEU A 72 10.43 -12.76 -0.49
C LEU A 72 11.67 -13.04 0.38
N THR A 73 12.47 -12.01 0.66
CA THR A 73 13.62 -12.12 1.58
C THR A 73 13.19 -12.59 2.96
N ALA A 74 12.19 -11.94 3.56
CA ALA A 74 11.71 -12.29 4.90
C ALA A 74 11.07 -13.68 4.96
N ILE A 75 10.27 -14.04 3.95
CA ILE A 75 9.60 -15.34 3.86
C ILE A 75 10.63 -16.46 3.81
N TRP A 76 11.61 -16.38 2.91
CA TRP A 76 12.60 -17.46 2.74
C TRP A 76 13.71 -17.46 3.77
N THR A 77 13.93 -16.34 4.46
CA THR A 77 14.73 -16.34 5.70
C THR A 77 14.03 -17.11 6.81
N SER A 78 12.70 -16.97 6.92
CA SER A 78 11.91 -17.65 7.95
C SER A 78 11.62 -19.12 7.62
N ASN A 79 11.32 -19.43 6.36
CA ASN A 79 11.12 -20.79 5.85
C ASN A 79 11.62 -20.86 4.38
N PRO A 80 12.83 -21.39 4.13
CA PRO A 80 13.41 -21.50 2.79
C PRO A 80 12.57 -22.27 1.78
N ASN A 81 11.69 -23.16 2.26
CA ASN A 81 10.83 -24.04 1.46
C ASN A 81 9.41 -23.49 1.28
N CYS A 82 9.10 -22.29 1.79
CA CYS A 82 7.78 -21.70 1.62
C CYS A 82 7.48 -21.45 0.14
N HIS A 83 6.35 -21.98 -0.34
CA HIS A 83 5.88 -21.72 -1.70
C HIS A 83 5.11 -20.40 -1.77
N VAL A 84 5.56 -19.46 -2.60
CA VAL A 84 4.92 -18.16 -2.75
C VAL A 84 4.20 -18.07 -4.10
N GLN A 85 2.92 -17.67 -4.09
CA GLN A 85 2.25 -17.14 -5.28
C GLN A 85 2.13 -15.63 -5.16
N LEU A 86 2.59 -14.88 -6.15
CA LEU A 86 2.62 -13.42 -6.11
C LEU A 86 1.97 -12.82 -7.35
N TRP A 87 1.07 -11.86 -7.15
CA TRP A 87 0.56 -11.01 -8.22
C TRP A 87 0.91 -9.57 -7.90
N GLY A 88 1.62 -8.90 -8.80
CA GLY A 88 1.86 -7.46 -8.76
C GLY A 88 0.95 -6.74 -9.73
N LEU A 89 0.50 -5.53 -9.37
CA LEU A 89 -0.22 -4.62 -10.27
C LEU A 89 0.61 -3.33 -10.43
N GLU A 90 0.89 -2.93 -11.68
CA GLU A 90 1.65 -1.72 -11.97
C GLU A 90 1.07 -1.00 -13.18
N LEU A 91 0.97 0.33 -13.11
CA LEU A 91 0.47 1.12 -14.23
C LEU A 91 1.54 1.31 -15.31
N ASN A 92 2.78 1.57 -14.89
CA ASN A 92 3.86 1.95 -15.78
C ASN A 92 5.02 0.96 -15.72
N ALA A 93 5.12 0.12 -16.74
CA ALA A 93 6.20 -0.85 -16.91
C ALA A 93 7.62 -0.24 -16.91
N ALA A 94 7.77 1.04 -17.24
CA ALA A 94 9.08 1.69 -17.25
C ALA A 94 9.66 1.87 -15.84
N VAL A 95 8.82 2.01 -14.81
CA VAL A 95 9.27 2.23 -13.42
C VAL A 95 10.15 1.07 -12.93
N PRO A 96 9.68 -0.20 -12.92
CA PRO A 96 10.51 -1.30 -12.46
C PRO A 96 11.73 -1.56 -13.36
N ASP A 97 11.65 -1.30 -14.66
CA ASP A 97 12.78 -1.43 -15.59
C ASP A 97 13.89 -0.40 -15.30
N ILE A 98 13.52 0.87 -15.05
CA ILE A 98 14.50 1.91 -14.71
C ILE A 98 15.09 1.65 -13.32
N ALA A 99 14.28 1.23 -12.33
CA ALA A 99 14.77 0.87 -11.00
C ALA A 99 15.80 -0.28 -11.05
N LEU A 100 15.53 -1.28 -11.89
CA LEU A 100 16.44 -2.39 -12.15
C LEU A 100 17.76 -1.90 -12.78
N LYS A 101 17.69 -1.11 -13.85
CA LYS A 101 18.88 -0.57 -14.54
C LYS A 101 19.76 0.29 -13.64
N GLN A 102 19.16 0.98 -12.67
CA GLN A 102 19.86 1.78 -11.68
C GLN A 102 20.30 0.99 -10.44
N GLY A 103 20.07 -0.31 -10.39
CA GLY A 103 20.56 -1.18 -9.32
C GLY A 103 19.86 -0.97 -7.97
N PHE A 104 18.63 -0.44 -7.96
CA PHE A 104 17.89 -0.17 -6.71
C PHE A 104 17.67 -1.42 -5.86
N LEU A 105 17.62 -2.59 -6.50
CA LEU A 105 17.39 -3.88 -5.84
C LEU A 105 18.68 -4.60 -5.43
N ASN A 106 19.86 -4.04 -5.72
CA ASN A 106 21.17 -4.66 -5.40
C ASN A 106 21.41 -4.81 -3.89
N ILE A 107 20.60 -4.15 -3.07
CA ILE A 107 20.61 -4.26 -1.60
C ILE A 107 20.02 -5.58 -1.08
N TRP A 108 19.33 -6.36 -1.94
CA TRP A 108 18.70 -7.63 -1.58
C TRP A 108 19.59 -8.83 -1.94
N PRO A 109 19.35 -10.05 -1.42
CA PRO A 109 20.12 -11.24 -1.79
C PRO A 109 20.06 -11.55 -3.30
N ALA A 110 21.11 -12.19 -3.83
CA ALA A 110 21.28 -12.40 -5.27
C ALA A 110 20.16 -13.22 -5.93
N ASP A 111 19.62 -14.22 -5.21
CA ASP A 111 18.48 -15.00 -5.69
C ASP A 111 17.21 -14.15 -5.80
N ILE A 112 16.98 -13.24 -4.84
CA ILE A 112 15.87 -12.28 -4.87
C ILE A 112 16.05 -11.31 -6.04
N GLN A 113 17.25 -10.76 -6.24
CA GLN A 113 17.56 -9.87 -7.36
C GLN A 113 17.23 -10.52 -8.71
N GLN A 114 17.58 -11.79 -8.89
CA GLN A 114 17.30 -12.53 -10.12
C GLN A 114 15.80 -12.68 -10.35
N LEU A 115 15.02 -12.98 -9.31
CA LEU A 115 13.57 -13.14 -9.42
C LEU A 115 12.85 -11.83 -9.70
N THR A 116 13.26 -10.75 -9.03
CA THR A 116 12.71 -9.41 -9.30
C THR A 116 13.11 -8.90 -10.68
N THR A 117 14.29 -9.29 -11.20
CA THR A 117 14.70 -9.00 -12.58
C THR A 117 13.78 -9.67 -13.58
N LEU A 118 13.49 -10.96 -13.40
CA LEU A 118 12.54 -11.70 -14.25
C LEU A 118 11.15 -11.06 -14.18
N LEU A 119 10.67 -10.71 -12.98
CA LEU A 119 9.36 -10.10 -12.81
C LEU A 119 9.27 -8.71 -13.47
N ALA A 120 10.31 -7.88 -13.37
CA ALA A 120 10.35 -6.55 -13.97
C ALA A 120 10.46 -6.58 -15.50
N THR A 121 11.19 -7.55 -16.06
CA THR A 121 11.51 -7.59 -17.52
C THR A 121 10.61 -8.52 -18.32
N GLN A 122 10.10 -9.58 -17.71
CA GLN A 122 9.27 -10.61 -18.36
C GLN A 122 7.85 -10.67 -17.82
N TYR A 123 7.55 -9.87 -16.79
CA TYR A 123 6.24 -9.84 -16.11
C TYR A 123 5.81 -11.17 -15.48
N HIS A 124 6.76 -12.10 -15.35
CA HIS A 124 6.56 -13.40 -14.76
C HIS A 124 7.88 -13.94 -14.22
N ALA A 125 7.83 -14.63 -13.08
CA ALA A 125 8.96 -15.39 -12.55
C ALA A 125 8.45 -16.71 -11.97
N LYS A 126 9.13 -17.82 -12.29
CA LYS A 126 8.75 -19.14 -11.78
C LYS A 126 9.96 -19.96 -11.36
N THR A 127 9.87 -20.56 -10.18
CA THR A 127 10.81 -21.54 -9.64
C THR A 127 10.02 -22.63 -8.90
N ASP A 128 10.69 -23.59 -8.28
CA ASP A 128 10.04 -24.62 -7.46
C ASP A 128 9.31 -24.06 -6.24
N ARG A 129 9.65 -22.83 -5.80
CA ARG A 129 9.08 -22.17 -4.62
C ARG A 129 8.41 -20.81 -4.90
N LEU A 130 8.32 -20.39 -6.17
CA LEU A 130 7.69 -19.13 -6.57
C LEU A 130 6.89 -19.28 -7.87
N GLU A 131 5.68 -18.73 -7.88
CA GLU A 131 4.96 -18.35 -9.10
C GLU A 131 4.54 -16.89 -8.98
N ALA A 132 5.21 -16.00 -9.73
CA ALA A 132 4.95 -14.56 -9.70
C ALA A 132 4.48 -14.04 -11.06
N LYS A 133 3.52 -13.12 -11.06
CA LYS A 133 3.01 -12.42 -12.25
C LYS A 133 2.93 -10.92 -11.95
N LEU A 134 3.28 -10.08 -12.93
CA LEU A 134 3.14 -8.63 -12.85
C LEU A 134 2.17 -8.18 -13.96
N LEU A 135 1.02 -7.64 -13.59
CA LEU A 135 0.04 -7.13 -14.53
C LEU A 135 0.29 -5.65 -14.78
N ILE A 136 0.58 -5.29 -16.03
CA ILE A 136 0.77 -3.90 -16.45
C ILE A 136 -0.56 -3.32 -16.92
N GLY A 137 -1.01 -2.24 -16.29
CA GLY A 137 -2.23 -1.52 -16.63
C GLY A 137 -2.88 -0.86 -15.41
N ASP A 138 -4.05 -0.27 -15.63
CA ASP A 138 -4.82 0.35 -14.54
C ASP A 138 -5.23 -0.70 -13.50
N ALA A 139 -4.81 -0.48 -12.24
CA ALA A 139 -5.12 -1.37 -11.13
C ALA A 139 -6.63 -1.59 -10.95
N ARG A 140 -7.47 -0.61 -11.31
CA ARG A 140 -8.94 -0.72 -11.27
C ARG A 140 -9.49 -1.81 -12.20
N GLN A 141 -8.77 -2.11 -13.27
CA GLN A 141 -9.09 -3.18 -14.22
C GLN A 141 -8.39 -4.48 -13.84
N SER A 142 -7.09 -4.44 -13.56
CA SER A 142 -6.31 -5.65 -13.30
C SER A 142 -6.71 -6.35 -11.98
N ILE A 143 -7.22 -5.62 -10.98
CA ILE A 143 -7.78 -6.23 -9.77
C ILE A 143 -9.00 -7.12 -10.07
N GLN A 144 -9.80 -6.79 -11.09
CA GLN A 144 -10.94 -7.61 -11.49
C GLN A 144 -10.47 -8.92 -12.15
N GLN A 145 -9.36 -8.87 -12.91
CA GLN A 145 -8.72 -10.07 -13.47
C GLN A 145 -8.16 -10.98 -12.37
N VAL A 146 -7.51 -10.39 -11.35
CA VAL A 146 -7.06 -11.12 -10.15
C VAL A 146 -8.24 -11.85 -9.52
N TYR A 147 -9.34 -11.14 -9.27
CA TYR A 147 -10.54 -11.71 -8.66
C TYR A 147 -11.10 -12.87 -9.48
N GLN A 148 -11.24 -12.69 -10.80
CA GLN A 148 -11.79 -13.65 -11.75
C GLN A 148 -10.94 -14.93 -11.86
N SER A 149 -9.62 -14.83 -11.67
CA SER A 149 -8.73 -15.99 -11.65
C SER A 149 -8.95 -16.93 -10.44
N GLY A 150 -9.74 -16.50 -9.44
CA GLY A 150 -9.90 -17.20 -8.17
C GLY A 150 -8.78 -16.93 -7.16
N PHE A 151 -7.81 -16.07 -7.49
CA PHE A 151 -6.74 -15.69 -6.57
C PHE A 151 -7.28 -14.97 -5.34
N ARG A 152 -6.82 -15.40 -4.16
CA ARG A 152 -7.14 -14.80 -2.86
C ARG A 152 -5.87 -14.73 -2.03
N ALA A 153 -5.43 -13.51 -1.73
CA ALA A 153 -4.19 -13.23 -1.03
C ALA A 153 -4.30 -13.47 0.48
N ASP A 154 -3.24 -14.03 1.05
CA ASP A 154 -3.00 -14.02 2.49
C ASP A 154 -2.46 -12.65 2.94
N GLY A 155 -1.74 -11.96 2.05
CA GLY A 155 -1.18 -10.63 2.28
C GLY A 155 -1.38 -9.70 1.08
N VAL A 156 -1.88 -8.49 1.33
CA VAL A 156 -1.98 -7.43 0.33
C VAL A 156 -1.12 -6.24 0.75
N PHE A 157 -0.22 -5.82 -0.12
CA PHE A 157 0.47 -4.54 -0.03
C PHE A 157 -0.30 -3.52 -0.87
N LEU A 158 -0.85 -2.49 -0.21
CA LEU A 158 -1.55 -1.40 -0.88
C LEU A 158 -0.69 -0.14 -0.79
N ASP A 159 0.07 0.13 -1.85
CA ASP A 159 1.10 1.17 -1.87
C ASP A 159 1.02 2.17 -3.05
N PRO A 160 -0.17 2.74 -3.36
CA PRO A 160 -0.23 3.80 -4.36
C PRO A 160 0.25 5.14 -3.77
N PHE A 161 0.49 6.13 -4.64
CA PHE A 161 0.70 7.52 -4.22
C PHE A 161 -0.45 8.05 -3.34
N SER A 162 -0.19 9.11 -2.59
CA SER A 162 -1.06 9.48 -1.47
C SER A 162 -2.49 9.85 -1.91
N PRO A 163 -3.50 9.72 -1.03
CA PRO A 163 -4.90 9.85 -1.43
C PRO A 163 -5.31 11.14 -2.16
N PRO A 164 -4.74 12.32 -1.85
CA PRO A 164 -5.00 13.52 -2.65
C PRO A 164 -4.42 13.48 -4.07
N HIS A 165 -3.34 12.72 -4.28
CA HIS A 165 -2.58 12.65 -5.53
C HIS A 165 -3.04 11.50 -6.44
N CYS A 166 -3.34 10.32 -5.88
CA CYS A 166 -3.85 9.16 -6.63
C CYS A 166 -5.19 8.65 -6.06
N PRO A 167 -6.25 9.49 -6.00
CA PRO A 167 -7.52 9.15 -5.37
C PRO A 167 -8.21 7.90 -5.94
N GLN A 168 -7.93 7.55 -7.20
CA GLN A 168 -8.49 6.39 -7.91
C GLN A 168 -8.31 5.09 -7.13
N LEU A 169 -7.16 4.92 -6.46
CA LEU A 169 -6.77 3.69 -5.76
C LEU A 169 -7.12 3.70 -4.26
N TRP A 170 -7.88 4.70 -3.82
CA TRP A 170 -8.32 4.86 -2.43
C TRP A 170 -9.85 4.94 -2.29
N THR A 171 -10.58 4.66 -3.37
CA THR A 171 -12.04 4.72 -3.38
C THR A 171 -12.65 3.51 -2.69
N VAL A 172 -13.88 3.67 -2.18
CA VAL A 172 -14.64 2.55 -1.60
C VAL A 172 -14.77 1.43 -2.63
N GLU A 173 -15.04 1.77 -3.88
CA GLU A 173 -15.25 0.82 -4.97
C GLU A 173 -13.97 0.02 -5.30
N PHE A 174 -12.83 0.70 -5.44
CA PHE A 174 -11.56 0.01 -5.68
C PHE A 174 -11.15 -0.86 -4.49
N LEU A 175 -11.20 -0.33 -3.26
CA LEU A 175 -10.82 -1.09 -2.07
C LEU A 175 -11.77 -2.27 -1.82
N SER A 176 -13.04 -2.17 -2.20
CA SER A 176 -13.96 -3.31 -2.17
C SER A 176 -13.50 -4.44 -3.10
N TRP A 177 -12.96 -4.14 -4.28
CA TRP A 177 -12.37 -5.14 -5.16
C TRP A 177 -11.09 -5.76 -4.59
N VAL A 178 -10.24 -4.93 -3.97
CA VAL A 178 -9.04 -5.42 -3.27
C VAL A 178 -9.42 -6.40 -2.15
N VAL A 179 -10.40 -6.03 -1.32
CA VAL A 179 -10.86 -6.88 -0.21
C VAL A 179 -11.51 -8.18 -0.69
N ARG A 180 -12.20 -8.16 -1.85
CA ARG A 180 -12.69 -9.40 -2.48
C ARG A 180 -11.58 -10.36 -2.89
N CYS A 181 -10.35 -9.86 -3.07
CA CYS A 181 -9.17 -10.66 -3.35
C CYS A 181 -8.40 -11.04 -2.07
N LEU A 182 -8.93 -10.77 -0.87
CA LEU A 182 -8.30 -11.11 0.41
C LEU A 182 -8.92 -12.39 1.00
N GLN A 183 -8.09 -13.27 1.56
CA GLN A 183 -8.56 -14.39 2.37
C GLN A 183 -9.24 -13.88 3.65
N PRO A 184 -10.20 -14.62 4.24
CA PRO A 184 -10.82 -14.21 5.51
C PRO A 184 -9.82 -13.95 6.64
N THR A 185 -8.76 -14.76 6.72
CA THR A 185 -7.66 -14.61 7.69
C THR A 185 -6.50 -13.76 7.18
N GLY A 186 -6.57 -13.29 5.93
CA GLY A 186 -5.53 -12.50 5.31
C GLY A 186 -5.48 -11.08 5.87
N ARG A 187 -4.38 -10.39 5.61
CA ARG A 187 -4.19 -8.99 5.99
C ARG A 187 -3.88 -8.12 4.78
N LEU A 188 -4.34 -6.87 4.84
CA LEU A 188 -3.93 -5.78 3.97
C LEU A 188 -3.12 -4.78 4.78
N ALA A 189 -1.99 -4.33 4.26
CA ALA A 189 -1.16 -3.31 4.88
C ALA A 189 -0.96 -2.12 3.92
N THR A 190 -0.96 -0.91 4.48
CA THR A 190 -0.66 0.33 3.76
C THR A 190 0.05 1.34 4.68
N TYR A 191 0.94 2.15 4.13
CA TYR A 191 1.58 3.26 4.86
C TYR A 191 0.57 4.33 5.28
N SER A 192 -0.57 4.43 4.61
CA SER A 192 -1.54 5.52 4.79
C SER A 192 -2.33 5.37 6.10
N CYS A 193 -2.36 6.44 6.91
CA CYS A 193 -3.25 6.59 8.07
C CYS A 193 -4.44 7.52 7.79
N SER A 194 -4.77 7.74 6.52
CA SER A 194 -5.88 8.62 6.11
C SER A 194 -7.22 8.13 6.67
N ALA A 195 -7.98 9.04 7.30
CA ALA A 195 -9.31 8.73 7.80
C ALA A 195 -10.28 8.28 6.69
N ALA A 196 -10.16 8.87 5.49
CA ALA A 196 -10.95 8.46 4.32
C ALA A 196 -10.64 7.03 3.88
N VAL A 197 -9.36 6.64 3.89
CA VAL A 197 -8.93 5.28 3.52
C VAL A 197 -9.42 4.26 4.54
N ARG A 198 -9.25 4.56 5.84
CA ARG A 198 -9.78 3.73 6.93
C ARG A 198 -11.29 3.55 6.85
N THR A 199 -12.02 4.63 6.54
CA THR A 199 -13.47 4.59 6.34
C THR A 199 -13.85 3.76 5.12
N ALA A 200 -13.10 3.85 4.02
CA ALA A 200 -13.33 3.03 2.84
C ALA A 200 -13.05 1.54 3.09
N LEU A 201 -12.03 1.19 3.89
CA LEU A 201 -11.77 -0.19 4.32
C LEU A 201 -12.90 -0.72 5.22
N LEU A 202 -13.41 0.10 6.15
CA LEU A 202 -14.58 -0.26 6.97
C LEU A 202 -15.82 -0.47 6.10
N ALA A 203 -16.06 0.38 5.10
CA ALA A 203 -17.15 0.23 4.13
C ALA A 203 -17.00 -1.06 3.28
N ALA A 204 -15.76 -1.47 3.01
CA ALA A 204 -15.43 -2.75 2.38
C ALA A 204 -15.52 -3.95 3.34
N ARG A 205 -16.06 -3.76 4.56
CA ARG A 205 -16.27 -4.77 5.62
C ARG A 205 -14.99 -5.29 6.27
N CYS A 206 -13.87 -4.59 6.13
CA CYS A 206 -12.69 -4.89 6.90
C CYS A 206 -12.80 -4.31 8.32
N GLN A 207 -12.17 -4.99 9.26
CA GLN A 207 -11.70 -4.42 10.51
C GLN A 207 -10.36 -3.72 10.25
N ILE A 208 -10.07 -2.66 11.00
CA ILE A 208 -8.85 -1.85 10.83
C ILE A 208 -8.07 -1.79 12.13
N GLY A 209 -6.74 -1.71 11.99
CA GLY A 209 -5.80 -1.50 13.07
C GLY A 209 -4.71 -0.53 12.67
N SER A 210 -4.01 0.00 13.67
CA SER A 210 -2.90 0.92 13.48
C SER A 210 -1.59 0.13 13.42
N THR A 211 -0.69 0.48 12.51
CA THR A 211 0.67 -0.08 12.52
C THR A 211 1.62 0.87 13.24
N TYR A 212 2.72 0.34 13.77
CA TYR A 212 3.69 1.19 14.46
C TYR A 212 4.21 2.32 13.55
N PRO A 213 4.42 3.53 14.09
CA PRO A 213 5.14 4.58 13.38
C PRO A 213 6.56 4.11 13.03
N VAL A 214 6.99 4.40 11.81
CA VAL A 214 8.32 4.03 11.30
C VAL A 214 8.82 5.23 10.48
N GLY A 215 10.02 5.73 10.80
CA GLY A 215 10.54 6.95 10.20
C GLY A 215 9.71 8.18 10.57
N ARG A 216 8.74 8.55 9.71
CA ARG A 216 7.77 9.61 10.03
C ARG A 216 6.97 9.23 11.28
N ARG A 217 6.58 10.24 12.07
CA ARG A 217 5.78 10.07 13.31
C ARG A 217 4.40 9.42 13.09
N SER A 218 3.93 9.30 11.84
CA SER A 218 2.60 8.76 11.53
C SER A 218 2.58 7.23 11.45
N PRO A 219 1.56 6.58 12.05
CA PRO A 219 1.32 5.15 11.86
C PRO A 219 0.87 4.85 10.43
N GLY A 220 0.76 3.57 10.09
CA GLY A 220 0.06 3.12 8.88
C GLY A 220 -1.30 2.51 9.22
N THR A 221 -1.84 1.70 8.30
CA THR A 221 -3.08 0.95 8.52
C THR A 221 -2.86 -0.51 8.17
N VAL A 222 -3.34 -1.41 9.03
CA VAL A 222 -3.51 -2.84 8.73
C VAL A 222 -5.00 -3.16 8.76
N ALA A 223 -5.47 -4.00 7.85
CA ALA A 223 -6.88 -4.37 7.75
C ALA A 223 -7.05 -5.88 7.52
N SER A 224 -8.17 -6.44 7.97
CA SER A 224 -8.53 -7.84 7.75
C SER A 224 -10.05 -8.01 7.79
N LEU A 225 -10.58 -9.05 7.14
CA LEU A 225 -12.01 -9.38 7.20
C LEU A 225 -12.44 -9.88 8.59
N LEU A 226 -11.53 -10.55 9.32
CA LEU A 226 -11.77 -11.02 10.67
C LEU A 226 -11.03 -10.15 11.67
N GLN A 227 -11.68 -9.85 12.80
CA GLN A 227 -11.06 -9.11 13.90
C GLN A 227 -10.12 -10.03 14.70
N THR A 228 -8.99 -10.44 14.12
CA THR A 228 -7.99 -11.27 14.81
C THR A 228 -6.63 -10.58 14.85
N ASP A 229 -6.24 -10.15 16.05
CA ASP A 229 -4.92 -9.61 16.39
C ASP A 229 -4.54 -8.32 15.64
N LEU A 230 -5.52 -7.49 15.28
CA LEU A 230 -5.24 -6.16 14.75
C LEU A 230 -4.89 -5.21 15.91
N PRO A 231 -3.77 -4.47 15.87
CA PRO A 231 -3.48 -3.49 16.91
C PRO A 231 -4.55 -2.39 16.93
N PRO A 232 -5.01 -1.95 18.10
CA PRO A 232 -6.10 -1.00 18.20
C PRO A 232 -5.70 0.38 17.64
N LEU A 233 -6.69 1.13 17.17
CA LEU A 233 -6.51 2.57 16.91
C LEU A 233 -6.40 3.33 18.25
N SER A 234 -5.50 4.30 18.33
CA SER A 234 -5.44 5.23 19.47
C SER A 234 -6.73 6.08 19.56
N PRO A 235 -7.05 6.66 20.73
CA PRO A 235 -8.19 7.56 20.86
C PRO A 235 -8.17 8.73 19.86
N GLN A 236 -6.98 9.28 19.59
CA GLN A 236 -6.79 10.33 18.59
C GLN A 236 -7.20 9.85 17.19
N GLU A 237 -6.80 8.64 16.81
CA GLU A 237 -7.15 8.06 15.52
C GLU A 237 -8.63 7.72 15.41
N GLN A 238 -9.24 7.21 16.48
CA GLN A 238 -10.68 6.93 16.53
C GLN A 238 -11.50 8.21 16.37
N GLU A 239 -11.14 9.28 17.10
CA GLU A 239 -11.79 10.59 16.95
C GLU A 239 -11.57 11.20 15.57
N HIS A 240 -10.41 10.96 14.93
CA HIS A 240 -10.16 11.46 13.58
C HIS A 240 -11.15 10.89 12.55
N LEU A 241 -11.61 9.64 12.74
CA LEU A 241 -12.66 9.01 11.93
C LEU A 241 -14.04 9.67 12.09
N LEU A 242 -14.23 10.51 13.10
CA LEU A 242 -15.46 11.27 13.35
C LEU A 242 -15.41 12.68 12.76
N THR A 243 -14.43 12.97 11.90
CA THR A 243 -14.27 14.27 11.25
C THR A 243 -14.58 14.21 9.77
N ARG A 244 -14.72 15.37 9.12
CA ARG A 244 -14.86 15.48 7.66
C ARG A 244 -13.70 14.85 6.88
N ALA A 245 -12.54 14.60 7.49
CA ALA A 245 -11.45 13.85 6.84
C ALA A 245 -11.84 12.40 6.53
N ALA A 246 -12.80 11.82 7.27
CA ALA A 246 -13.27 10.46 7.12
C ALA A 246 -14.18 10.24 5.91
N VAL A 247 -14.73 11.32 5.32
CA VAL A 247 -15.51 11.24 4.09
C VAL A 247 -14.67 10.52 3.01
N PRO A 248 -15.11 9.36 2.50
CA PRO A 248 -14.30 8.53 1.62
C PRO A 248 -14.25 9.07 0.20
N TYR A 249 -13.32 8.55 -0.60
CA TYR A 249 -13.28 8.79 -2.05
C TYR A 249 -14.24 7.81 -2.75
N ARG A 250 -14.86 8.22 -3.86
CA ARG A 250 -15.85 7.43 -4.62
C ARG A 250 -15.57 7.45 -6.12
N ASP A 251 -15.47 6.26 -6.71
CA ASP A 251 -15.31 6.03 -8.16
C ASP A 251 -16.31 4.94 -8.60
N PRO A 252 -17.61 5.27 -8.73
CA PRO A 252 -18.66 4.28 -9.01
C PRO A 252 -18.44 3.49 -10.31
N SER A 253 -17.78 4.07 -11.31
CA SER A 253 -17.52 3.41 -12.59
C SER A 253 -16.16 2.72 -12.67
N LEU A 254 -15.29 2.89 -11.66
CA LEU A 254 -13.89 2.42 -11.66
C LEU A 254 -13.09 2.94 -12.86
N SER A 255 -13.44 4.14 -13.32
CA SER A 255 -12.86 4.76 -14.51
C SER A 255 -12.86 6.28 -14.43
N ASP A 256 -13.36 6.87 -13.35
CA ASP A 256 -13.43 8.31 -13.21
C ASP A 256 -12.03 8.93 -13.13
N PRO A 257 -11.83 10.15 -13.67
CA PRO A 257 -10.57 10.87 -13.53
C PRO A 257 -10.40 11.39 -12.09
N ALA A 258 -9.14 11.61 -11.68
CA ALA A 258 -8.79 12.02 -10.32
C ALA A 258 -9.54 13.29 -9.88
N GLU A 259 -9.64 14.27 -10.77
CA GLU A 259 -10.28 15.57 -10.52
C GLU A 259 -11.75 15.39 -10.13
N LEU A 260 -12.45 14.49 -10.81
CA LEU A 260 -13.87 14.23 -10.56
C LEU A 260 -14.05 13.51 -9.21
N ILE A 261 -13.20 12.53 -8.90
CA ILE A 261 -13.21 11.85 -7.60
C ILE A 261 -12.96 12.84 -6.46
N LEU A 262 -11.98 13.74 -6.63
CA LEU A 262 -11.67 14.80 -5.67
C LEU A 262 -12.82 15.80 -5.52
N GLN A 263 -13.45 16.21 -6.63
CA GLN A 263 -14.59 17.13 -6.61
C GLN A 263 -15.77 16.54 -5.84
N ARG A 264 -16.13 15.28 -6.10
CA ARG A 264 -17.21 14.59 -5.37
C ARG A 264 -16.95 14.53 -3.88
N ARG A 265 -15.74 14.12 -3.49
CA ARG A 265 -15.35 14.07 -2.07
C ARG A 265 -15.44 15.46 -1.43
N ARG A 266 -14.98 16.52 -2.11
CA ARG A 266 -15.07 17.90 -1.60
C ARG A 266 -16.51 18.35 -1.39
N ALA A 267 -17.41 18.03 -2.33
CA ALA A 267 -18.83 18.36 -2.20
C ALA A 267 -19.49 17.64 -1.00
N GLU A 268 -19.16 16.37 -0.79
CA GLU A 268 -19.65 15.60 0.36
C GLU A 268 -19.07 16.12 1.69
N GLN A 269 -17.79 16.52 1.72
CA GLN A 269 -17.18 17.15 2.89
C GLN A 269 -17.79 18.52 3.24
N GLN A 270 -18.26 19.28 2.25
CA GLN A 270 -18.88 20.58 2.49
C GLN A 270 -20.26 20.45 3.14
N THR A 271 -21.01 19.43 2.75
CA THR A 271 -22.37 19.15 3.23
C THR A 271 -22.41 18.25 4.46
N SER A 272 -21.29 17.65 4.85
CA SER A 272 -21.19 16.79 6.04
C SER A 272 -21.34 17.55 7.36
N ASP A 273 -22.15 16.99 8.27
CA ASP A 273 -22.33 17.48 9.65
C ASP A 273 -21.15 17.12 10.59
N LEU A 274 -20.16 16.36 10.11
CA LEU A 274 -19.01 15.96 10.92
C LEU A 274 -18.12 17.17 11.30
N GLU A 275 -17.39 17.01 12.41
CA GLU A 275 -16.41 18.00 12.90
C GLU A 275 -15.37 18.31 11.81
N ARG A 276 -14.95 19.56 11.69
CA ARG A 276 -13.85 19.93 10.78
C ARG A 276 -12.54 19.40 11.35
N THR A 277 -11.69 18.83 10.50
CA THR A 277 -10.36 18.33 10.90
C THR A 277 -9.50 19.41 11.57
N THR A 278 -9.67 20.69 11.22
CA THR A 278 -8.96 21.81 11.86
C THR A 278 -9.40 22.04 13.32
N GLN A 279 -10.66 21.81 13.65
CA GLN A 279 -11.16 21.91 15.03
C GLN A 279 -10.63 20.74 15.87
N TRP A 280 -10.72 19.52 15.34
CA TRP A 280 -10.12 18.33 15.94
C TRP A 280 -8.61 18.50 16.20
N LYS A 281 -7.84 19.02 15.23
CA LYS A 281 -6.40 19.30 15.41
C LYS A 281 -6.13 20.27 16.55
N LYS A 282 -6.88 21.38 16.62
CA LYS A 282 -6.75 22.37 17.72
C LYS A 282 -7.00 21.75 19.08
N ARG A 283 -8.03 20.90 19.20
CA ARG A 283 -8.39 20.20 20.44
C ARG A 283 -7.26 19.29 20.94
N TRP A 284 -6.62 18.54 20.04
CA TRP A 284 -5.49 17.69 20.39
C TRP A 284 -4.20 18.45 20.70
N LEU A 285 -3.91 19.54 19.98
CA LEU A 285 -2.77 20.41 20.29
C LEU A 285 -2.90 21.02 21.69
N ASN A 286 -4.11 21.48 22.06
CA ASN A 286 -4.35 22.04 23.39
C ASN A 286 -4.23 20.99 24.50
N ARG A 287 -4.72 19.75 24.29
CA ARG A 287 -4.55 18.65 25.25
C ARG A 287 -3.08 18.31 25.50
N ALA A 288 -2.30 18.18 24.44
CA ALA A 288 -0.86 17.89 24.54
C ALA A 288 -0.10 18.99 25.31
N ASN A 289 -0.50 20.25 25.16
CA ASN A 289 0.10 21.36 25.90
C ASN A 289 -0.28 21.37 27.38
N VAL A 290 -1.49 20.89 27.74
CA VAL A 290 -1.92 20.78 29.14
C VAL A 290 -1.25 19.60 29.84
N GLU A 291 -1.04 18.48 29.15
CA GLU A 291 -0.34 17.30 29.69
C GLU A 291 1.18 17.49 29.82
N ALA A 292 1.75 18.51 29.17
CA ALA A 292 3.18 18.85 29.23
C ALA A 292 3.52 19.87 30.34
N LEU A 293 2.52 20.38 31.07
CA LEU A 293 2.64 21.30 32.20
C LEU A 293 2.47 20.54 33.52
#